data_AF-A0A943FXB6-F1
#
_entry.id   AF-A0A943FXB6-F1
#
_cell.length_a   1.000
_cell.length_b   1.000
_cell.length_c   1.000
_cell.angle_alpha   90.00
_cell.angle_beta   90.00
_cell.angle_gamma   90.00
#
_symmetry.space_group_name_H-M   'P 1'
#
loop_
_entity.id
_entity.type
_entity.pdbx_description
1 polymer ?
#
loop_
_entity_poly.entity_id
_entity_poly.type
_entity_poly.pdbx_seq_one_letter_code
_entity_poly.pdbx_strand_id
1 'polypeptide(L)'
;MTKFINNVLLVMRYILFILSFSVTIYGMIFLYSYFSYEIFVIIIPYILLLVAFVVDLCFKRRKILNNCFYNLTACLVFGLNIFIIFKSLYGNMMLNSTNYNYFNVYYPFFIIMLYGLFWANILFLISSKLRVISVKIES
;
A
#
# COMPACT_ATOMS: atom_id res chain seq x y z
N MET A 1 7.67 23.53 -8.11
CA MET A 1 6.48 22.98 -7.42
C MET A 1 6.46 21.45 -7.37
N THR A 2 6.67 20.74 -8.48
CA THR A 2 6.65 19.27 -8.54
C THR A 2 7.55 18.54 -7.53
N LYS A 3 8.77 19.04 -7.29
CA LYS A 3 9.70 18.47 -6.29
C LYS A 3 9.19 18.60 -4.84
N PHE A 4 8.54 19.72 -4.51
CA PHE A 4 7.94 19.95 -3.19
C PHE A 4 6.74 19.01 -2.97
N ILE A 5 5.83 18.95 -3.96
CA ILE A 5 4.67 18.06 -3.92
C ILE A 5 5.11 16.59 -3.77
N ASN A 6 6.13 16.17 -4.52
CA ASN A 6 6.65 14.81 -4.40
C ASN A 6 7.18 14.51 -2.99
N ASN A 7 7.91 15.44 -2.37
CA ASN A 7 8.42 15.23 -1.01
C ASN A 7 7.29 15.11 0.02
N VAL A 8 6.24 15.93 -0.11
CA VAL A 8 5.05 15.83 0.73
C VAL A 8 4.37 14.47 0.54
N LEU A 9 4.15 14.06 -0.71
CA LEU A 9 3.56 12.75 -1.03
C LEU A 9 4.42 11.59 -0.54
N LEU A 10 5.74 11.70 -0.59
CA LEU A 10 6.66 10.69 -0.08
C LEU A 10 6.50 10.53 1.43
N VAL A 11 6.46 11.62 2.19
CA VAL A 11 6.24 11.57 3.64
C VAL A 11 4.85 11.02 3.95
N MET A 12 3.82 11.54 3.27
CA MET A 12 2.44 11.03 3.41
C MET A 12 2.34 9.55 3.12
N ARG A 13 3.05 9.02 2.11
CA ARG A 13 3.05 7.60 1.78
C ARG A 13 3.45 6.74 2.98
N TYR A 14 4.51 7.11 3.69
CA TYR A 14 4.97 6.36 4.87
C TYR A 14 4.00 6.46 6.04
N ILE A 15 3.46 7.65 6.30
CA ILE A 15 2.47 7.87 7.36
C ILE A 15 1.21 7.04 7.07
N LEU A 16 0.69 7.15 5.84
CA LEU A 16 -0.50 6.41 5.39
C LEU A 16 -0.26 4.91 5.35
N PHE A 17 0.94 4.44 5.00
CA PHE A 17 1.28 3.02 5.07
C PHE A 17 1.13 2.48 6.50
N ILE A 18 1.72 3.16 7.49
CA ILE A 18 1.63 2.77 8.90
C ILE A 18 0.17 2.80 9.37
N LEU A 19 -0.55 3.90 9.11
CA LEU A 19 -1.95 4.05 9.49
C LEU A 19 -2.83 2.97 8.84
N SER A 20 -2.66 2.74 7.54
CA SER A 20 -3.37 1.72 6.78
C SER A 20 -3.13 0.34 7.38
N PHE A 21 -1.88 0.00 7.71
CA PHE A 21 -1.55 -1.27 8.33
C PHE A 21 -2.19 -1.42 9.72
N SER A 22 -2.09 -0.41 10.58
CA SER A 22 -2.70 -0.40 11.92
C SER A 22 -4.22 -0.54 11.86
N VAL A 23 -4.89 0.23 10.98
CA VAL A 23 -6.34 0.16 10.81
C VAL A 23 -6.77 -1.19 10.23
N THR A 24 -5.95 -1.81 9.38
CA THR A 24 -6.22 -3.16 8.85
C THR A 24 -6.14 -4.23 9.94
N ILE A 25 -5.14 -4.17 10.82
CA ILE A 25 -5.06 -5.06 11.99
C ILE A 25 -6.26 -4.84 12.91
N TYR A 26 -6.59 -3.58 13.20
CA TYR A 26 -7.75 -3.24 14.03
C TYR A 26 -9.06 -3.77 13.43
N GLY A 27 -9.27 -3.53 12.13
CA GLY A 27 -10.41 -4.06 11.39
C GLY A 27 -10.50 -5.58 11.46
N MET A 28 -9.37 -6.28 11.35
CA MET A 28 -9.33 -7.75 11.52
C MET A 28 -9.77 -8.21 12.90
N ILE A 29 -9.27 -7.58 13.96
CA ILE A 29 -9.61 -7.97 15.34
C ILE A 29 -11.11 -7.76 15.61
N PHE A 30 -11.66 -6.63 15.19
CA PHE A 30 -13.06 -6.28 15.47
C PHE A 30 -14.07 -6.95 14.53
N LEU A 31 -13.67 -7.29 13.31
CA LEU A 31 -14.54 -7.95 12.33
C LEU A 31 -14.20 -9.44 12.16
N TYR A 32 -13.38 -10.02 13.05
CA TYR A 32 -12.81 -11.37 12.92
C TYR A 32 -13.84 -12.46 12.61
N SER A 33 -15.00 -12.41 13.28
CA SER A 33 -16.11 -13.36 13.08
C SER A 33 -16.69 -13.36 11.65
N TYR A 34 -16.38 -12.32 10.88
CA TYR A 34 -16.86 -12.11 9.52
C TYR A 34 -15.77 -12.35 8.47
N PHE A 35 -14.55 -12.71 8.87
CA PHE A 35 -13.49 -13.06 7.92
C PHE A 35 -13.62 -14.51 7.45
N SER A 36 -13.94 -14.67 6.18
CA SER A 36 -13.75 -15.94 5.46
C SER A 36 -12.31 -16.15 4.96
N TYR A 37 -11.43 -15.16 5.18
CA TYR A 37 -10.05 -15.16 4.69
C TYR A 37 -9.06 -15.31 5.85
N GLU A 38 -7.99 -16.08 5.61
CA GLU A 38 -6.91 -16.23 6.57
C GLU A 38 -6.20 -14.90 6.81
N ILE A 39 -5.97 -14.56 8.09
CA ILE A 39 -5.25 -13.36 8.53
C ILE A 39 -3.93 -13.18 7.77
N PHE A 40 -3.24 -14.29 7.49
CA PHE A 40 -1.96 -14.30 6.79
C PHE A 40 -2.04 -13.72 5.39
N VAL A 41 -3.11 -14.00 4.64
CA VAL A 41 -3.30 -13.51 3.26
C VAL A 41 -3.35 -11.98 3.23
N ILE A 42 -3.82 -11.36 4.31
CA ILE A 42 -3.94 -9.90 4.41
C ILE A 42 -2.62 -9.25 4.83
N ILE A 43 -1.88 -9.89 5.72
CA ILE A 43 -0.66 -9.32 6.31
C ILE A 43 0.54 -9.42 5.36
N ILE A 44 0.65 -10.51 4.58
CA ILE A 44 1.76 -10.73 3.64
C ILE A 44 2.04 -9.52 2.72
N PRO A 45 1.05 -8.94 2.00
CA PRO A 45 1.33 -7.82 1.10
C PRO A 45 1.85 -6.57 1.83
N TYR A 46 1.46 -6.35 3.09
CA TYR A 46 2.03 -5.28 3.92
C TYR A 46 3.48 -5.53 4.28
N ILE A 47 3.83 -6.76 4.66
CA ILE A 47 5.22 -7.14 4.96
C ILE A 47 6.09 -6.96 3.72
N LEU A 48 5.62 -7.41 2.56
CA LEU A 48 6.32 -7.24 1.29
C LEU A 48 6.57 -5.77 0.95
N LEU A 49 5.57 -4.91 1.11
CA LEU A 49 5.70 -3.46 0.91
C LEU A 49 6.62 -2.81 1.94
N LEU A 50 6.58 -3.23 3.21
CA LEU A 50 7.50 -2.76 4.25
C LEU A 50 8.94 -3.04 3.84
N VAL A 51 9.24 -4.29 3.47
CA VAL A 51 10.57 -4.69 3.02
C VAL A 51 11.01 -3.87 1.80
N ALA A 52 10.12 -3.72 0.80
CA ALA A 52 10.42 -2.91 -0.39
C ALA A 52 10.74 -1.44 -0.03
N PHE A 53 9.94 -0.83 0.84
CA PHE A 53 10.11 0.55 1.26
C PHE A 53 11.38 0.77 2.11
N VAL A 54 11.71 -0.17 2.99
CA VAL A 54 12.97 -0.14 3.76
C VAL A 54 14.16 -0.25 2.81
N VAL A 55 14.12 -1.19 1.86
CA VAL A 55 15.16 -1.36 0.84
C VAL A 55 15.32 -0.07 0.02
N ASP A 56 14.23 0.57 -0.40
CA ASP A 56 14.30 1.82 -1.16
C ASP A 56 14.96 2.97 -0.36
N LEU A 57 14.71 3.03 0.95
CA LEU A 57 15.34 3.99 1.86
C LEU A 57 16.83 3.69 2.05
N CYS A 58 17.18 2.46 2.41
CA CYS A 58 18.56 2.03 2.67
C CYS A 58 19.46 2.26 1.44
N PHE A 59 18.96 1.93 0.25
CA PHE A 59 19.71 2.11 -1.01
C PHE A 59 19.49 3.50 -1.65
N LYS A 60 18.83 4.44 -0.96
CA LYS A 60 18.55 5.81 -1.43
C LYS A 60 18.08 5.86 -2.88
N ARG A 61 17.12 4.99 -3.24
CA ARG A 61 16.70 4.81 -4.64
C ARG A 61 15.94 6.01 -5.18
N ARG A 62 16.69 6.99 -5.70
CA ARG A 62 16.16 8.28 -6.18
C ARG A 62 15.06 8.13 -7.22
N LYS A 63 15.08 7.10 -8.07
CA LYS A 63 14.03 6.87 -9.08
C LYS A 63 12.66 6.59 -8.45
N ILE A 64 12.58 5.82 -7.37
CA ILE A 64 11.30 5.50 -6.71
C ILE A 64 10.94 6.62 -5.72
N LEU A 65 11.91 7.08 -4.94
CA LEU A 65 11.70 8.14 -3.95
C LEU A 65 11.28 9.47 -4.61
N ASN A 66 11.80 9.78 -5.80
CA ASN A 66 11.42 10.99 -6.55
C ASN A 66 10.29 10.78 -7.57
N ASN A 67 9.65 9.61 -7.60
CA ASN A 67 8.54 9.37 -8.51
C ASN A 67 7.23 9.86 -7.91
N CYS A 68 6.81 11.05 -8.35
CA CYS A 68 5.59 11.69 -7.89
C CYS A 68 4.34 10.84 -8.16
N PHE A 69 4.28 10.15 -9.31
CA PHE A 69 3.13 9.33 -9.66
C PHE A 69 3.03 8.10 -8.75
N TYR A 70 4.16 7.43 -8.50
CA TYR A 70 4.19 6.28 -7.58
C TYR A 70 3.84 6.69 -6.14
N ASN A 71 4.34 7.84 -5.67
CA ASN A 71 4.02 8.33 -4.34
C ASN A 71 2.54 8.72 -4.22
N LEU A 72 1.96 9.34 -5.25
CA LEU A 72 0.54 9.66 -5.32
C LEU A 72 -0.32 8.39 -5.30
N THR A 73 -0.04 7.41 -6.17
CA THR A 73 -0.81 6.17 -6.24
C THR A 73 -0.72 5.39 -4.94
N ALA A 74 0.45 5.32 -4.31
CA ALA A 74 0.59 4.71 -3.00
C ALA A 74 -0.25 5.41 -1.93
N CYS A 75 -0.25 6.76 -1.89
CA CYS A 75 -1.10 7.51 -0.98
C CYS A 75 -2.59 7.25 -1.21
N LEU A 76 -3.04 7.18 -2.47
CA LEU A 76 -4.43 6.89 -2.80
C LEU A 76 -4.83 5.48 -2.37
N VAL A 77 -3.99 4.48 -2.63
CA VAL A 77 -4.25 3.08 -2.23
C VAL A 77 -4.38 2.97 -0.71
N PHE A 78 -3.45 3.55 0.05
CA PHE A 78 -3.50 3.52 1.51
C PHE A 78 -4.67 4.34 2.08
N GLY A 79 -4.95 5.51 1.52
CA GLY A 79 -6.08 6.34 1.92
C GLY A 79 -7.43 5.66 1.67
N LEU A 80 -7.60 5.05 0.50
CA LEU A 80 -8.80 4.27 0.18
C LEU A 80 -8.97 3.09 1.14
N ASN A 81 -7.89 2.40 1.48
CA ASN A 81 -7.97 1.30 2.42
C ASN A 81 -8.43 1.74 3.81
N ILE A 82 -7.82 2.81 4.36
CA ILE A 82 -8.25 3.39 5.63
C ILE A 82 -9.75 3.76 5.59
N PHE A 83 -10.20 4.40 4.51
CA PHE A 83 -11.59 4.80 4.33
C PHE A 83 -12.56 3.61 4.30
N ILE A 84 -12.24 2.55 3.56
CA ILE A 84 -13.08 1.35 3.45
C ILE A 84 -13.21 0.66 4.79
N ILE A 85 -12.11 0.50 5.52
CA ILE A 85 -12.12 -0.18 6.82
C ILE A 85 -12.91 0.64 7.84
N PHE A 86 -12.70 1.96 7.88
CA PHE A 86 -13.45 2.84 8.76
C PHE A 86 -14.95 2.81 8.45
N LYS A 87 -15.33 2.85 7.17
CA LYS A 87 -16.72 2.72 6.73
C LYS A 87 -17.32 1.37 7.13
N SER A 88 -16.54 0.28 7.01
CA SER A 88 -16.98 -1.06 7.41
C SER A 88 -17.23 -1.15 8.92
N LEU A 89 -16.36 -0.56 9.74
CA LEU A 89 -16.51 -0.53 11.19
C LEU A 89 -17.75 0.29 11.60
N TYR A 90 -17.90 1.48 11.03
CA TYR A 90 -19.04 2.36 11.32
C TYR A 90 -20.37 1.74 10.88
N GLY A 91 -20.40 1.13 9.69
CA GLY A 91 -21.59 0.42 9.19
C GLY A 91 -22.01 -0.73 10.11
N ASN A 92 -21.05 -1.49 10.63
CA ASN A 92 -21.34 -2.60 11.54
C ASN A 92 -21.83 -2.12 12.91
N MET A 93 -21.26 -1.02 13.43
CA MET A 93 -21.69 -0.42 14.71
C MET A 93 -23.08 0.24 14.64
N MET A 94 -23.43 0.86 13.50
CA MET A 94 -24.64 1.69 13.40
C MET A 94 -25.88 0.92 12.96
N LEU A 95 -25.74 -0.12 12.13
CA LEU A 95 -26.88 -0.78 11.51
C LEU A 95 -27.28 -2.10 12.16
N ASN A 96 -26.51 -2.62 13.13
CA ASN A 96 -26.76 -3.91 13.81
C ASN A 96 -27.13 -5.05 12.83
N SER A 97 -26.68 -4.92 11.57
CA SER A 97 -27.11 -5.74 10.46
C SER A 97 -25.94 -6.65 10.10
N THR A 98 -26.08 -7.91 10.50
CA THR A 98 -25.10 -8.99 10.34
C THR A 98 -24.80 -9.37 8.88
N ASN A 99 -25.38 -8.66 7.91
CA ASN A 99 -25.57 -9.20 6.55
C ASN A 99 -24.80 -8.48 5.44
N TYR A 100 -24.22 -7.30 5.67
CA TYR A 100 -23.40 -6.61 4.66
C TYR A 100 -21.97 -6.43 5.13
N ASN A 101 -21.18 -7.46 4.89
CA ASN A 101 -19.77 -7.47 5.21
C ASN A 101 -18.98 -6.70 4.14
N TYR A 102 -19.11 -5.36 4.16
CA TYR A 102 -18.43 -4.43 3.24
C TYR A 102 -16.94 -4.77 3.13
N PHE A 103 -16.29 -5.11 4.23
CA PHE A 103 -14.91 -5.55 4.24
C PHE A 103 -14.66 -6.73 3.26
N ASN A 104 -15.49 -7.78 3.31
CA ASN A 104 -15.30 -8.99 2.50
C ASN A 104 -15.40 -8.72 0.99
N VAL A 105 -16.26 -7.79 0.59
CA VAL A 105 -16.48 -7.42 -0.82
C VAL A 105 -15.29 -6.63 -1.36
N TYR A 106 -14.74 -5.70 -0.58
CA TYR A 106 -13.66 -4.82 -1.02
C TYR A 106 -12.25 -5.38 -0.74
N TYR A 107 -12.15 -6.40 0.11
CA TYR A 107 -10.89 -7.00 0.51
C TYR A 107 -10.06 -7.58 -0.66
N PRO A 108 -10.63 -8.33 -1.62
CA PRO A 108 -9.87 -8.82 -2.77
C PRO A 108 -9.25 -7.68 -3.61
N PHE A 109 -10.01 -6.60 -3.82
CA PHE A 109 -9.51 -5.42 -4.55
C PHE A 109 -8.36 -4.77 -3.79
N PHE A 110 -8.48 -4.67 -2.47
CA PHE A 110 -7.43 -4.14 -1.62
C PHE A 110 -6.12 -4.95 -1.71
N ILE A 111 -6.20 -6.28 -1.64
CA ILE A 111 -5.04 -7.16 -1.80
C ILE A 111 -4.36 -6.91 -3.16
N ILE A 112 -5.15 -6.88 -4.23
CA ILE A 112 -4.64 -6.67 -5.59
C ILE A 112 -3.92 -5.32 -5.70
N MET A 113 -4.48 -4.26 -5.11
CA MET A 113 -3.86 -2.93 -5.10
C MET A 113 -2.52 -2.92 -4.36
N LEU A 114 -2.41 -3.61 -3.21
CA LEU A 114 -1.14 -3.71 -2.49
C LEU A 114 -0.09 -4.51 -3.27
N TYR A 115 -0.46 -5.66 -3.84
CA TYR A 115 0.46 -6.44 -4.68
C TYR A 115 0.87 -5.66 -5.94
N GLY A 116 -0.05 -4.88 -6.51
CA GLY A 116 0.24 -3.97 -7.62
C GLY A 116 1.30 -2.93 -7.25
N LEU A 117 1.20 -2.31 -6.08
CA LEU A 117 2.22 -1.39 -5.58
C LEU A 117 3.59 -2.06 -5.39
N PHE A 118 3.59 -3.29 -4.90
CA PHE A 118 4.80 -4.08 -4.71
C PHE A 118 5.46 -4.44 -6.04
N TRP A 119 4.69 -4.96 -7.00
CA TRP A 119 5.19 -5.27 -8.34
C TRP A 119 5.67 -4.02 -9.08
N ALA A 120 4.97 -2.90 -8.97
CA ALA A 120 5.43 -1.63 -9.52
C ALA A 120 6.80 -1.23 -8.93
N ASN A 121 7.01 -1.43 -7.62
CA ASN A 121 8.30 -1.20 -6.98
C ASN A 121 9.42 -2.06 -7.60
N ILE A 122 9.16 -3.37 -7.77
CA ILE A 122 10.09 -4.31 -8.42
C ILE A 122 10.39 -3.90 -9.87
N LEU A 123 9.38 -3.50 -10.65
CA LEU A 123 9.58 -3.07 -12.03
C LEU A 123 10.45 -1.81 -12.11
N PHE A 124 10.27 -0.85 -11.19
CA PHE A 124 11.15 0.31 -11.09
C PHE A 124 12.59 -0.08 -10.73
N LEU A 125 12.77 -1.09 -9.88
CA LEU A 125 14.09 -1.65 -9.58
C LEU A 125 14.74 -2.22 -10.85
N ILE A 126 14.06 -3.09 -11.59
CA ILE A 126 14.61 -3.73 -12.80
C ILE A 126 14.95 -2.65 -13.85
N SER A 127 14.04 -1.70 -14.10
CA SER A 127 14.25 -0.56 -15.00
C SER A 127 15.46 0.30 -14.60
N SER A 128 15.74 0.42 -13.30
CA SER A 128 16.92 1.14 -12.83
C SER A 128 18.23 0.44 -13.17
N LYS A 129 18.30 -0.89 -13.08
CA LYS A 129 19.49 -1.68 -13.44
C LYS A 129 19.75 -1.73 -14.94
N LEU A 130 18.71 -1.93 -15.75
CA LEU A 130 18.86 -2.04 -17.21
C LEU A 130 19.46 -0.77 -17.84
N ARG A 131 19.07 0.41 -17.36
CA ARG A 131 19.64 1.69 -17.82
C ARG A 131 21.13 1.85 -17.47
N VAL A 132 21.57 1.32 -16.32
CA VAL A 132 22.98 1.40 -15.93
C VAL A 132 23.83 0.51 -16.84
N ILE A 133 23.31 -0.64 -17.25
CA ILE A 133 23.99 -1.56 -18.15
C ILE A 133 24.11 -0.95 -19.56
N SER A 134 23.05 -0.34 -20.09
CA SER A 134 23.09 0.27 -21.43
C SER A 134 24.11 1.41 -21.53
N VAL A 135 24.18 2.30 -20.53
CA VAL A 135 25.15 3.41 -20.52
C VAL A 135 26.59 2.90 -20.46
N LYS A 136 26.83 1.74 -19.85
CA LYS A 136 28.16 1.13 -19.73
C LYS A 136 28.62 0.40 -20.99
N ILE A 137 27.70 0.09 -21.91
CA ILE A 137 27.99 -0.55 -23.20
C ILE A 137 28.29 0.53 -24.26
N GLU A 138 27.80 1.75 -24.07
CA GLU A 138 28.02 2.90 -24.97
C GLU A 138 29.22 3.78 -24.60
N SER A 139 29.92 3.49 -23.49
CA SER A 139 31.13 4.19 -23.01
C SER A 139 32.41 3.40 -23.23
#